data_AF-A0A954ZF26-F1
#
_entry.id   AF-A0A954ZF26-F1
#
_cell.length_a   1.000
_cell.length_b   1.000
_cell.length_c   1.000
_cell.angle_alpha   90.00
_cell.angle_beta   90.00
_cell.angle_gamma   90.00
#
_symmetry.space_group_name_H-M   'P 1'
#
loop_
_entity.id
_entity.type
_entity.pdbx_description
1 polymer ?
#
loop_
_entity_poly.entity_id
_entity_poly.type
_entity_poly.pdbx_seq_one_letter_code
_entity_poly.pdbx_strand_id
1 'polypeptide(L)'
;LNIDQIKAQLREKLLESARISGDSASEAEIDVAIDRYYERLHEFHDPRWSLQIALAHVWIRRGPIVKAALLVAFLAALAWGLLVAGFLPGETRDRKRAENAYATAAQAASAIEQASNDEEVAAETRQLLAAAENFRDQRKLSDLHDVSQRLQSLLAQLNQEFTVAIQSASGERSGVEREYTDDQGTRHSGFYVIVEARDANDRPVQLPIFNRETERTEFVSRWGEQVPREVFDRLADDKLADGVLDERHFATKHRGERDWEIVLRGPDGAPLARQGQITHWEQ
;
A
#
# COMPACT_ATOMS: atom_id res chain seq x y z
N LEU A 1 -64.18 42.54 -43.52
CA LEU A 1 -63.59 43.28 -44.65
C LEU A 1 -62.67 42.34 -45.41
N ASN A 2 -62.72 42.34 -46.74
CA ASN A 2 -61.76 41.60 -47.56
C ASN A 2 -60.37 42.28 -47.42
N ILE A 3 -59.28 41.53 -47.33
CA ILE A 3 -57.92 42.07 -47.16
C ILE A 3 -57.57 43.03 -48.30
N ASP A 4 -58.06 42.76 -49.50
CA ASP A 4 -57.87 43.62 -50.68
C ASP A 4 -58.56 44.98 -50.52
N GLN A 5 -59.73 45.01 -49.87
CA GLN A 5 -60.43 46.27 -49.57
C GLN A 5 -59.67 47.11 -48.55
N ILE A 6 -59.00 46.47 -47.59
CA ILE A 6 -58.17 47.16 -46.59
C ILE A 6 -56.90 47.71 -47.24
N LYS A 7 -56.24 46.93 -48.10
CA LYS A 7 -55.07 47.38 -48.87
C LYS A 7 -55.40 48.57 -49.77
N ALA A 8 -56.56 48.54 -50.45
CA ALA A 8 -57.04 49.63 -51.29
C ALA A 8 -57.28 50.92 -50.50
N GLN A 9 -57.97 50.83 -49.36
CA GLN A 9 -58.19 51.99 -48.47
C GLN A 9 -56.88 52.53 -47.88
N LEU A 10 -55.90 51.67 -47.60
CA LEU A 10 -54.60 52.06 -47.08
C LEU A 10 -53.77 52.78 -48.15
N ARG A 11 -53.77 52.28 -49.40
CA ARG A 11 -53.13 52.92 -50.55
C ARG A 11 -53.65 54.33 -50.76
N GLU A 12 -54.98 54.50 -50.77
CA GLU A 12 -55.62 55.80 -50.98
C GLU A 12 -55.16 56.82 -49.92
N LYS A 13 -55.16 56.43 -48.64
CA LYS A 13 -54.70 57.29 -47.54
C LYS A 13 -53.21 57.63 -47.62
N LEU A 14 -52.38 56.68 -48.04
CA LEU A 14 -50.93 56.91 -48.19
C LEU A 14 -50.64 57.86 -49.36
N LEU A 15 -51.36 57.74 -50.48
CA LEU A 15 -51.27 58.67 -51.61
C LEU A 15 -51.73 60.08 -51.24
N GLU A 16 -52.83 60.20 -50.48
CA GLU A 16 -53.31 61.49 -49.99
C GLU A 16 -52.28 62.15 -49.06
N SER A 17 -51.68 61.39 -48.15
CA SER A 17 -50.61 61.86 -47.26
C SER A 17 -49.34 62.29 -48.02
N ALA A 18 -48.94 61.55 -49.06
CA ALA A 18 -47.77 61.85 -49.88
C ALA A 18 -47.95 63.19 -50.63
N ARG A 19 -49.15 63.42 -51.19
CA ARG A 19 -49.49 64.70 -51.85
C ARG A 19 -49.42 65.89 -50.91
N ILE A 20 -49.90 65.73 -49.68
CA ILE A 20 -49.87 66.79 -48.66
C ILE A 20 -48.42 67.07 -48.21
N SER A 21 -47.59 66.03 -48.13
CA SER A 21 -46.19 66.13 -47.66
C SER A 21 -45.20 66.57 -48.75
N GLY A 22 -45.64 66.67 -50.01
CA GLY A 22 -44.80 67.05 -51.14
C GLY A 22 -43.82 65.96 -51.61
N ASP A 23 -44.03 64.71 -51.19
CA ASP A 23 -43.19 63.57 -51.56
C ASP A 23 -43.75 62.88 -52.81
N SER A 24 -42.89 62.55 -53.77
CA SER A 24 -43.28 61.99 -55.07
C SER A 24 -43.24 60.46 -55.06
N ALA A 25 -44.00 59.85 -54.16
CA ALA A 25 -44.17 58.40 -54.15
C ALA A 25 -45.17 57.96 -55.23
N SER A 26 -44.78 57.02 -56.08
CA SER A 26 -45.67 56.47 -57.11
C SER A 26 -46.66 55.45 -56.52
N GLU A 27 -47.83 55.30 -57.15
CA GLU A 27 -48.84 54.34 -56.70
C GLU A 27 -48.31 52.90 -56.66
N ALA A 28 -47.48 52.53 -57.64
CA ALA A 28 -46.86 51.21 -57.71
C ALA A 28 -45.86 50.97 -56.57
N GLU A 29 -45.12 51.99 -56.13
CA GLU A 29 -44.20 51.88 -54.98
C GLU A 29 -44.96 51.69 -53.66
N ILE A 30 -46.08 52.41 -53.48
CA ILE A 30 -46.94 52.28 -52.30
C ILE A 30 -47.55 50.87 -52.23
N ASP A 31 -47.98 50.32 -53.36
CA ASP A 31 -48.48 48.95 -53.41
C ASP A 31 -47.46 47.91 -53.02
N VAL A 32 -46.26 47.99 -53.60
CA VAL A 32 -45.17 47.08 -53.24
C VAL A 32 -44.80 47.21 -51.75
N ALA A 33 -44.89 48.41 -51.18
CA ALA A 33 -44.65 48.64 -49.75
C ALA A 33 -45.76 48.02 -48.87
N ILE A 34 -47.03 48.18 -49.26
CA ILE A 34 -48.18 47.57 -48.56
C ILE A 34 -48.05 46.04 -48.61
N ASP A 35 -47.76 45.47 -49.77
CA ASP A 35 -47.62 44.02 -49.91
C ASP A 35 -46.47 43.47 -49.05
N ARG A 36 -45.29 44.11 -49.06
CA ARG A 36 -44.17 43.74 -48.18
C ARG A 36 -44.52 43.83 -46.70
N TYR A 37 -45.30 44.83 -46.30
CA TYR A 37 -45.73 44.98 -44.91
C TYR A 37 -46.61 43.79 -44.49
N TYR A 38 -47.58 43.42 -45.31
CA TYR A 38 -48.46 42.28 -45.03
C TYR A 38 -47.74 40.93 -45.10
N GLU A 39 -46.76 40.78 -46.00
CA GLU A 39 -45.91 39.58 -46.06
C GLU A 39 -45.10 39.39 -44.77
N ARG A 40 -44.58 40.47 -44.16
CA ARG A 40 -43.80 40.42 -42.92
C ARG A 40 -44.62 40.51 -41.64
N LEU A 41 -45.92 40.80 -41.73
CA LEU A 41 -46.79 40.99 -40.56
C LEU A 41 -46.85 39.75 -39.64
N HIS A 42 -46.58 38.57 -40.21
CA HIS A 42 -46.56 37.31 -39.50
C HIS A 42 -45.15 36.77 -39.22
N GLU A 43 -44.10 37.56 -39.51
CA GLU A 43 -42.74 37.17 -39.20
C GLU A 43 -42.46 37.40 -37.71
N PHE A 44 -42.27 36.31 -36.97
CA PHE A 44 -41.93 36.38 -35.56
C PHE A 44 -40.46 36.80 -35.40
N HIS A 45 -40.24 37.95 -34.80
CA HIS A 45 -38.91 38.37 -34.37
C HIS A 45 -38.68 37.95 -32.92
N ASP A 46 -37.70 37.07 -32.71
CA ASP A 46 -37.24 36.75 -31.36
C ASP A 46 -36.83 38.05 -30.64
N PRO A 47 -37.34 38.28 -29.42
CA PRO A 47 -36.96 39.47 -28.67
C PRO A 47 -35.47 39.39 -28.34
N ARG A 48 -34.76 40.51 -28.50
CA ARG A 48 -33.32 40.59 -28.22
C ARG A 48 -33.05 40.13 -26.79
N TRP A 49 -31.98 39.36 -26.60
CA TRP A 49 -31.59 38.88 -25.28
C TRP A 49 -31.51 40.03 -24.27
N SER A 50 -32.29 39.91 -23.20
CA SER A 50 -32.31 40.83 -22.06
C SER A 50 -32.37 40.04 -20.76
N LEU A 51 -31.94 40.65 -19.65
CA LEU A 51 -32.01 40.01 -18.33
C LEU A 51 -33.45 39.60 -17.96
N GLN A 52 -34.44 40.38 -18.39
CA GLN A 52 -35.86 40.08 -18.17
C GLN A 52 -36.29 38.82 -18.93
N ILE A 53 -35.86 38.66 -20.18
CA ILE A 53 -36.17 37.46 -20.98
C ILE A 53 -35.44 36.24 -20.43
N ALA A 54 -34.19 36.38 -19.96
CA ALA A 54 -33.47 35.30 -19.31
C ALA A 54 -34.17 34.84 -18.01
N LEU A 55 -34.59 35.79 -17.16
CA LEU A 55 -35.39 35.51 -15.96
C LEU A 55 -36.74 34.87 -16.30
N ALA A 56 -37.41 35.31 -17.38
CA ALA A 56 -38.65 34.71 -17.85
C ALA A 56 -38.45 33.23 -18.24
N HIS A 57 -37.36 32.91 -18.95
CA HIS A 57 -37.01 31.52 -19.26
C HIS A 57 -36.72 30.69 -18.01
N VAL A 58 -36.01 31.26 -17.02
CA VAL A 58 -35.78 30.61 -15.71
C VAL A 58 -37.10 30.38 -14.96
N TRP A 59 -38.02 31.34 -14.97
CA TRP A 59 -39.32 31.23 -14.31
C TRP A 59 -40.25 30.21 -14.96
N ILE A 60 -40.27 30.15 -16.30
CA ILE A 60 -41.03 29.15 -17.05
C ILE A 60 -40.49 27.75 -16.74
N ARG A 61 -39.17 27.60 -16.62
CA ARG A 61 -38.49 26.34 -16.30
C ARG A 61 -38.25 26.13 -14.79
N ARG A 62 -38.94 26.86 -13.91
CA ARG A 62 -38.68 26.83 -12.46
C ARG A 62 -38.79 25.44 -11.84
N GLY A 63 -39.72 24.60 -12.29
CA GLY A 63 -39.91 23.24 -11.80
C GLY A 63 -38.66 22.35 -11.98
N PRO A 64 -38.20 22.10 -13.22
CA PRO A 64 -36.97 21.33 -13.44
C PRO A 64 -35.73 22.00 -12.86
N ILE A 65 -35.64 23.34 -12.86
CA ILE A 65 -34.52 24.07 -12.25
C ILE A 65 -34.45 23.81 -10.73
N VAL A 66 -35.57 23.90 -10.03
CA VAL A 66 -35.62 23.63 -8.58
C VAL A 66 -35.27 22.17 -8.29
N LYS A 67 -35.78 21.20 -9.07
CA LYS A 67 -35.42 19.78 -8.91
C LYS A 67 -33.91 19.56 -9.12
N ALA A 68 -33.33 20.15 -10.16
CA ALA A 68 -31.90 20.09 -10.40
C ALA A 68 -31.11 20.74 -9.27
N ALA A 69 -31.53 21.92 -8.79
CA ALA A 69 -30.89 22.59 -7.67
C ALA A 69 -30.94 21.77 -6.38
N LEU A 70 -32.08 21.14 -6.07
CA LEU A 70 -32.23 20.24 -4.92
C LEU A 70 -31.35 19.00 -5.05
N LEU A 71 -31.25 18.41 -6.23
CA LEU A 71 -30.38 17.27 -6.48
C LEU A 71 -28.90 17.64 -6.31
N VAL A 72 -28.48 18.79 -6.83
CA VAL A 72 -27.11 19.29 -6.65
C VAL A 72 -26.84 19.57 -5.16
N ALA A 73 -27.77 20.22 -4.45
CA ALA A 73 -27.63 20.48 -3.03
C ALA A 73 -27.53 19.18 -2.21
N PHE A 74 -28.34 18.17 -2.54
CA PHE A 74 -28.29 16.85 -1.92
C PHE A 74 -26.95 16.16 -2.16
N LEU A 75 -26.44 16.15 -3.39
CA LEU A 75 -25.14 15.56 -3.72
C LEU A 75 -23.99 16.31 -3.03
N ALA A 76 -24.07 17.63 -2.93
CA ALA A 76 -23.09 18.43 -2.20
C ALA A 76 -23.11 18.11 -0.69
N ALA A 77 -24.30 18.01 -0.08
CA ALA A 77 -24.46 17.61 1.32
C ALA A 77 -23.96 16.19 1.58
N LEU A 78 -24.22 15.25 0.67
CA LEU A 78 -23.73 13.88 0.75
C LEU A 78 -22.20 13.83 0.64
N ALA A 79 -21.61 14.51 -0.35
CA ALA A 79 -20.16 14.58 -0.52
C ALA A 79 -19.48 15.22 0.71
N TRP A 80 -20.06 16.29 1.24
CA TRP A 80 -19.58 16.92 2.48
C TRP A 80 -19.67 15.96 3.67
N GLY A 81 -20.80 15.27 3.83
CA GLY A 81 -20.99 14.26 4.87
C GLY A 81 -19.96 13.12 4.79
N LEU A 82 -19.67 12.62 3.58
CA LEU A 82 -18.65 11.59 3.35
C LEU A 82 -17.23 12.08 3.63
N LEU A 83 -16.92 13.34 3.33
CA LEU A 83 -15.63 13.97 3.64
C LEU A 83 -15.43 14.12 5.15
N VAL A 84 -16.42 14.66 5.88
CA VAL A 84 -16.37 14.83 7.34
C VAL A 84 -16.30 13.47 8.06
N ALA A 85 -17.04 12.47 7.57
CA ALA A 85 -16.99 11.11 8.12
C ALA A 85 -15.64 10.40 7.89
N GLY A 86 -14.85 10.85 6.91
CA GLY A 86 -13.55 10.30 6.54
C GLY A 86 -13.61 9.15 5.53
N PHE A 87 -14.71 9.02 4.77
CA PHE A 87 -14.80 8.06 3.67
C PHE A 87 -14.09 8.55 2.41
N LEU A 88 -14.08 9.88 2.18
CA LEU A 88 -13.34 10.50 1.08
C LEU A 88 -11.90 10.88 1.53
N PRO A 89 -10.95 11.00 0.59
CA PRO A 89 -9.60 11.49 0.89
C PRO A 89 -9.67 12.87 1.56
N GLY A 90 -8.96 13.03 2.67
CA GLY A 90 -8.98 14.25 3.46
C GLY A 90 -8.37 14.05 4.84
N GLU A 91 -8.22 15.16 5.56
CA GLU A 91 -7.53 15.23 6.86
C GLU A 91 -8.09 14.28 7.91
N THR A 92 -9.42 14.13 7.98
CA THR A 92 -10.12 13.25 8.93
C THR A 92 -9.79 11.78 8.69
N ARG A 93 -9.73 11.35 7.42
CA ARG A 93 -9.39 9.98 7.04
C ARG A 93 -7.94 9.68 7.37
N ASP A 94 -7.03 10.57 7.00
CA ASP A 94 -5.60 10.34 7.18
C ASP A 94 -5.22 10.35 8.66
N ARG A 95 -5.87 11.20 9.47
CA ARG A 95 -5.76 11.15 10.93
C ARG A 95 -6.19 9.80 11.50
N LYS A 96 -7.40 9.31 11.16
CA LYS A 96 -7.89 8.00 11.63
C LYS A 96 -6.96 6.85 11.20
N ARG A 97 -6.43 6.91 9.99
CA ARG A 97 -5.46 5.92 9.49
C ARG A 97 -4.14 5.96 10.28
N ALA A 98 -3.64 7.16 10.55
CA ALA A 98 -2.43 7.34 11.34
C ALA A 98 -2.62 6.83 12.78
N GLU A 99 -3.76 7.15 13.41
CA GLU A 99 -4.14 6.66 14.74
C GLU A 99 -4.21 5.13 14.78
N ASN A 100 -4.87 4.49 13.81
CA ASN A 100 -4.97 3.02 13.75
C ASN A 100 -3.61 2.33 13.49
N ALA A 101 -2.78 2.91 12.63
CA ALA A 101 -1.45 2.39 12.36
C ALA A 101 -0.56 2.52 13.61
N TYR A 102 -0.61 3.66 14.29
CA TYR A 102 0.08 3.86 15.56
C TYR A 102 -0.42 2.89 16.64
N ALA A 103 -1.73 2.67 16.76
CA ALA A 103 -2.29 1.70 17.72
C ALA A 103 -1.76 0.28 17.48
N THR A 104 -1.65 -0.13 16.21
CA THR A 104 -1.04 -1.42 15.84
C THR A 104 0.43 -1.49 16.27
N ALA A 105 1.20 -0.43 16.02
CA ALA A 105 2.60 -0.34 16.44
C ALA A 105 2.74 -0.39 17.97
N ALA A 106 1.93 0.38 18.71
CA ALA A 106 1.93 0.40 20.17
C ALA A 106 1.56 -0.97 20.77
N GLN A 107 0.61 -1.68 20.17
CA GLN A 107 0.27 -3.04 20.59
C GLN A 107 1.44 -4.02 20.39
N ALA A 108 2.11 -3.96 19.24
CA ALA A 108 3.28 -4.80 18.99
C ALA A 108 4.43 -4.49 19.95
N ALA A 109 4.70 -3.20 20.21
CA ALA A 109 5.70 -2.76 21.17
C ALA A 109 5.41 -3.28 22.60
N SER A 110 4.17 -3.14 23.07
CA SER A 110 3.78 -3.68 24.38
C SER A 110 3.92 -5.20 24.46
N ALA A 111 3.63 -5.92 23.37
CA ALA A 111 3.82 -7.37 23.33
C ALA A 111 5.30 -7.78 23.35
N ILE A 112 6.19 -6.99 22.72
CA ILE A 112 7.64 -7.18 22.77
C ILE A 112 8.16 -7.00 24.19
N GLU A 113 7.76 -5.91 24.87
CA GLU A 113 8.16 -5.62 26.25
C GLU A 113 7.70 -6.70 27.25
N GLN A 114 6.59 -7.39 26.96
CA GLN A 114 6.12 -8.52 27.77
C GLN A 114 6.84 -9.84 27.42
N ALA A 115 7.31 -9.98 26.19
CA ALA A 115 7.93 -11.21 25.69
C ALA A 115 9.43 -11.29 26.01
N SER A 116 10.14 -10.17 26.10
CA SER A 116 11.59 -10.12 26.25
C SER A 116 12.03 -9.20 27.40
N ASN A 117 13.02 -9.65 28.16
CA ASN A 117 13.70 -8.85 29.20
C ASN A 117 15.06 -8.29 28.73
N ASP A 118 15.37 -8.39 27.44
CA ASP A 118 16.60 -7.89 26.86
C ASP A 118 16.55 -6.36 26.74
N GLU A 119 17.53 -5.67 27.36
CA GLU A 119 17.62 -4.21 27.35
C GLU A 119 17.86 -3.65 25.95
N GLU A 120 18.56 -4.37 25.06
CA GLU A 120 18.77 -3.95 23.67
C GLU A 120 17.47 -4.02 22.88
N VAL A 121 16.67 -5.09 23.07
CA VAL A 121 15.32 -5.21 22.49
C VAL A 121 14.40 -4.11 23.01
N ALA A 122 14.44 -3.83 24.31
CA ALA A 122 13.65 -2.77 24.92
C ALA A 122 14.06 -1.38 24.38
N ALA A 123 15.35 -1.11 24.24
CA ALA A 123 15.85 0.15 23.69
C ALA A 123 15.42 0.36 22.23
N GLU A 124 15.56 -0.66 21.38
CA GLU A 124 15.12 -0.62 19.98
C GLU A 124 13.59 -0.39 19.89
N THR A 125 12.81 -1.11 20.69
CA THR A 125 11.35 -1.00 20.73
C THR A 125 10.90 0.42 21.11
N ARG A 126 11.53 1.01 22.13
CA ARG A 126 11.26 2.40 22.55
C ARG A 126 11.62 3.40 21.45
N GLN A 127 12.73 3.21 20.74
CA GLN A 127 13.13 4.07 19.61
C GLN A 127 12.11 3.99 18.46
N LEU A 128 11.69 2.78 18.09
CA LEU A 128 10.68 2.57 17.06
C LEU A 128 9.33 3.19 17.45
N LEU A 129 8.90 3.03 18.70
CA LEU A 129 7.64 3.60 19.18
C LEU A 129 7.66 5.13 19.18
N ALA A 130 8.78 5.74 19.60
CA ALA A 130 8.96 7.19 19.52
C ALA A 130 8.96 7.70 18.06
N ALA A 131 9.55 6.95 17.13
CA ALA A 131 9.47 7.27 15.71
C ALA A 131 8.02 7.17 15.18
N ALA A 132 7.28 6.11 15.57
CA ALA A 132 5.87 5.95 15.20
C ALA A 132 5.01 7.11 15.71
N GLU A 133 5.24 7.56 16.94
CA GLU A 133 4.54 8.73 17.49
C GLU A 133 4.77 9.99 16.65
N ASN A 134 6.03 10.27 16.31
CA ASN A 134 6.38 11.40 15.45
C ASN A 134 5.74 11.29 14.05
N PHE A 135 5.71 10.09 13.46
CA PHE A 135 5.08 9.87 12.15
C PHE A 135 3.56 9.97 12.19
N ARG A 136 2.92 9.59 13.30
CA ARG A 136 1.49 9.81 13.55
C ARG A 136 1.17 11.31 13.52
N ASP A 137 1.92 12.11 14.25
CA ASP A 137 1.68 13.55 14.36
C ASP A 137 1.94 14.27 13.02
N GLN A 138 2.94 13.81 12.26
CA GLN A 138 3.23 14.30 10.92
C GLN A 138 2.31 13.72 9.82
N ARG A 139 1.43 12.76 10.15
CA ARG A 139 0.54 12.04 9.22
C ARG A 139 1.30 11.33 8.08
N LYS A 140 2.49 10.84 8.38
CA LYS A 140 3.33 10.07 7.45
C LYS A 140 2.94 8.60 7.47
N LEU A 141 1.88 8.27 6.71
CA LEU A 141 1.27 6.95 6.73
C LEU A 141 2.21 5.82 6.26
N SER A 142 3.08 6.08 5.28
CA SER A 142 4.04 5.08 4.80
C SER A 142 5.07 4.76 5.88
N ASP A 143 5.68 5.78 6.48
CA ASP A 143 6.68 5.60 7.53
C ASP A 143 6.08 4.91 8.77
N LEU A 144 4.83 5.23 9.13
CA LEU A 144 4.08 4.52 10.16
C LEU A 144 3.89 3.03 9.85
N HIS A 145 3.55 2.72 8.60
CA HIS A 145 3.40 1.34 8.16
C HIS A 145 4.73 0.58 8.28
N ASP A 146 5.82 1.18 7.83
CA ASP A 146 7.15 0.58 7.88
C ASP A 146 7.60 0.31 9.32
N VAL A 147 7.39 1.25 10.25
CA VAL A 147 7.67 1.05 11.67
C VAL A 147 6.79 -0.06 12.27
N SER A 148 5.50 -0.09 11.90
CA SER A 148 4.59 -1.16 12.34
C SER A 148 5.06 -2.54 11.87
N GLN A 149 5.52 -2.65 10.62
CA GLN A 149 6.08 -3.90 10.08
C GLN A 149 7.34 -4.32 10.83
N ARG A 150 8.27 -3.39 11.10
CA ARG A 150 9.49 -3.68 11.87
C ARG A 150 9.17 -4.23 13.26
N LEU A 151 8.25 -3.59 14.00
CA LEU A 151 7.81 -4.07 15.31
C LEU A 151 7.13 -5.45 15.22
N GLN A 152 6.31 -5.70 14.20
CA GLN A 152 5.69 -7.01 13.98
C GLN A 152 6.74 -8.09 13.67
N SER A 153 7.74 -7.80 12.84
CA SER A 153 8.84 -8.72 12.54
C SER A 153 9.68 -9.03 13.77
N LEU A 154 10.01 -8.01 14.58
CA LEU A 154 10.72 -8.20 15.84
C LEU A 154 9.92 -9.07 16.80
N LEU A 155 8.62 -8.79 16.98
CA LEU A 155 7.74 -9.63 17.79
C LEU A 155 7.65 -11.07 17.27
N ALA A 156 7.60 -11.27 15.96
CA ALA A 156 7.58 -12.59 15.36
C ALA A 156 8.90 -13.34 15.63
N GLN A 157 10.05 -12.67 15.50
CA GLN A 157 11.37 -13.23 15.80
C GLN A 157 11.50 -13.63 17.28
N LEU A 158 11.03 -12.79 18.21
CA LEU A 158 11.04 -13.09 19.64
C LEU A 158 10.09 -14.23 20.01
N ASN A 159 8.99 -14.40 19.27
CA ASN A 159 8.07 -15.51 19.48
C ASN A 159 8.51 -16.84 18.85
N GLN A 160 9.59 -16.85 18.06
CA GLN A 160 10.14 -18.09 17.52
C GLN A 160 10.85 -18.87 18.61
N GLU A 161 10.46 -20.13 18.75
CA GLU A 161 11.09 -21.12 19.63
C GLU A 161 11.46 -22.33 18.78
N PHE A 162 12.72 -22.72 18.81
CA PHE A 162 13.21 -23.88 18.07
C PHE A 162 14.52 -24.38 18.64
N THR A 163 14.82 -25.65 18.37
CA THR A 163 16.10 -26.28 18.69
C THR A 163 16.81 -26.64 17.40
N VAL A 164 18.12 -26.49 17.39
CA VAL A 164 19.00 -26.93 16.33
C VAL A 164 19.72 -28.18 16.79
N ALA A 165 19.56 -29.27 16.04
CA ALA A 165 20.19 -30.54 16.36
C ALA A 165 20.96 -31.09 15.16
N ILE A 166 22.06 -31.79 15.44
CA ILE A 166 22.84 -32.51 14.45
C ILE A 166 22.02 -33.70 13.95
N GLN A 167 21.85 -33.78 12.63
CA GLN A 167 21.10 -34.84 11.99
C GLN A 167 21.86 -36.16 12.14
N SER A 168 21.24 -37.16 12.79
CA SER A 168 21.84 -38.48 13.04
C SER A 168 20.94 -39.63 12.60
N ALA A 169 20.12 -39.44 11.55
CA ALA A 169 19.32 -40.53 11.04
C ALA A 169 20.21 -41.63 10.45
N SER A 170 19.79 -42.89 10.63
CA SER A 170 20.49 -44.04 10.08
C SER A 170 20.57 -43.95 8.57
N GLY A 171 21.79 -43.99 8.01
CA GLY A 171 22.05 -43.87 6.57
C GLY A 171 22.28 -42.45 6.05
N GLU A 172 22.10 -41.40 6.86
CA GLU A 172 22.38 -40.01 6.46
C GLU A 172 23.75 -39.52 6.97
N ARG A 173 24.40 -38.66 6.18
CA ARG A 173 25.67 -38.02 6.55
C ARG A 173 25.42 -36.94 7.60
N SER A 174 26.01 -37.12 8.78
CA SER A 174 25.95 -36.15 9.89
C SER A 174 27.01 -35.06 9.81
N GLY A 175 28.01 -35.24 8.94
CA GLY A 175 29.06 -34.27 8.72
C GLY A 175 29.76 -34.48 7.38
N VAL A 176 30.39 -33.42 6.90
CA VAL A 176 31.12 -33.37 5.63
C VAL A 176 32.41 -32.57 5.81
N GLU A 177 33.50 -33.09 5.24
CA GLU A 177 34.70 -32.30 4.98
C GLU A 177 34.50 -31.60 3.63
N ARG A 178 34.70 -30.29 3.60
CA ARG A 178 34.38 -29.48 2.43
C ARG A 178 35.55 -28.58 2.07
N GLU A 179 35.95 -28.67 0.80
CA GLU A 179 36.85 -27.71 0.16
C GLU A 179 36.06 -26.93 -0.88
N TYR A 180 36.11 -25.60 -0.82
CA TYR A 180 35.48 -24.73 -1.82
C TYR A 180 36.35 -23.51 -2.12
N THR A 181 36.01 -22.81 -3.20
CA THR A 181 36.62 -21.52 -3.55
C THR A 181 35.53 -20.47 -3.48
N ASP A 182 35.73 -19.41 -2.71
CA ASP A 182 34.77 -18.31 -2.60
C ASP A 182 34.70 -17.49 -3.91
N ASP A 183 33.74 -16.57 -3.99
CA ASP A 183 33.57 -15.69 -5.16
C ASP A 183 34.80 -14.78 -5.40
N GLN A 184 35.68 -14.63 -4.39
CA GLN A 184 36.95 -13.90 -4.49
C GLN A 184 38.12 -14.76 -4.97
N GLY A 185 37.92 -16.05 -5.20
CA GLY A 185 38.95 -16.98 -5.68
C GLY A 185 39.83 -17.57 -4.55
N THR A 186 39.49 -17.35 -3.28
CA THR A 186 40.23 -17.91 -2.14
C THR A 186 39.73 -19.31 -1.84
N ARG A 187 40.67 -20.26 -1.70
CA ARG A 187 40.34 -21.64 -1.29
C ARG A 187 40.16 -21.73 0.21
N HIS A 188 39.05 -22.34 0.63
CA HIS A 188 38.72 -22.64 2.01
C HIS A 188 38.56 -24.15 2.17
N SER A 189 39.03 -24.68 3.29
CA SER A 189 38.72 -26.04 3.73
C SER A 189 38.15 -26.00 5.14
N GLY A 190 37.15 -26.84 5.42
CA GLY A 190 36.48 -26.84 6.72
C GLY A 190 35.70 -28.13 6.98
N PHE A 191 35.45 -28.37 8.26
CA PHE A 191 34.62 -29.46 8.75
C PHE A 191 33.24 -28.91 9.07
N TYR A 192 32.21 -29.55 8.53
CA TYR A 192 30.83 -29.12 8.71
C TYR A 192 30.00 -30.24 9.31
N VAL A 193 29.19 -29.93 10.31
CA VAL A 193 28.14 -30.83 10.81
C VAL A 193 26.81 -30.41 10.24
N ILE A 194 26.02 -31.38 9.78
CA ILE A 194 24.70 -31.11 9.20
C ILE A 194 23.71 -30.98 10.34
N VAL A 195 23.12 -29.79 10.46
CA VAL A 195 22.17 -29.45 11.49
C VAL A 195 20.80 -29.17 10.90
N GLU A 196 19.76 -29.36 11.71
CA GLU A 196 18.38 -29.04 11.37
C GLU A 196 17.71 -28.25 12.49
N ALA A 197 16.99 -27.18 12.12
CA ALA A 197 16.14 -26.44 13.05
C ALA A 197 14.73 -27.04 13.10
N ARG A 198 14.24 -27.31 14.31
CA ARG A 198 12.89 -27.85 14.57
C ARG A 198 12.17 -27.11 15.68
N ASP A 199 10.87 -26.89 15.51
CA ASP A 199 10.01 -26.26 16.52
C ASP A 199 9.66 -27.22 17.66
N ALA A 200 8.90 -26.75 18.66
CA ALA A 200 8.41 -27.56 19.77
C ALA A 200 7.50 -28.74 19.36
N ASN A 201 6.99 -28.74 18.12
CA ASN A 201 6.16 -29.81 17.55
C ASN A 201 6.98 -30.75 16.64
N ASP A 202 8.31 -30.67 16.70
CA ASP A 202 9.24 -31.42 15.85
C ASP A 202 9.10 -31.12 14.34
N ARG A 203 8.58 -29.94 13.97
CA ARG A 203 8.43 -29.52 12.57
C ARG A 203 9.66 -28.72 12.12
N PRO A 204 10.17 -28.94 10.90
CA PRO A 204 11.29 -28.16 10.38
C PRO A 204 10.97 -26.65 10.32
N VAL A 205 11.90 -25.81 10.78
CA VAL A 205 11.79 -24.35 10.79
C VAL A 205 12.72 -23.77 9.72
N GLN A 206 12.15 -22.98 8.80
CA GLN A 206 12.93 -22.31 7.76
C GLN A 206 13.63 -21.07 8.34
N LEU A 207 14.96 -21.07 8.35
CA LEU A 207 15.77 -19.97 8.85
C LEU A 207 16.57 -19.30 7.73
N PRO A 208 16.78 -17.97 7.79
CA PRO A 208 17.68 -17.28 6.87
C PRO A 208 19.14 -17.61 7.23
N ILE A 209 19.79 -18.45 6.43
CA ILE A 209 21.19 -18.86 6.62
C ILE A 209 22.06 -18.27 5.53
N PHE A 210 23.13 -17.57 5.92
CA PHE A 210 24.12 -17.05 4.97
C PHE A 210 25.08 -18.15 4.54
N ASN A 211 25.00 -18.57 3.28
CA ASN A 211 25.91 -19.53 2.69
C ASN A 211 27.21 -18.84 2.29
N ARG A 212 28.32 -19.24 2.89
CA ARG A 212 29.65 -18.67 2.59
C ARG A 212 30.20 -19.10 1.22
N GLU A 213 29.79 -20.24 0.68
CA GLU A 213 30.21 -20.67 -0.66
C GLU A 213 29.58 -19.80 -1.76
N THR A 214 28.31 -19.41 -1.60
CA THR A 214 27.54 -18.68 -2.63
C THR A 214 27.35 -17.20 -2.31
N GLU A 215 27.80 -16.76 -1.13
CA GLU A 215 27.60 -15.41 -0.56
C GLU A 215 26.14 -14.95 -0.53
N ARG A 216 25.20 -15.89 -0.41
CA ARG A 216 23.75 -15.63 -0.43
C ARG A 216 23.07 -16.12 0.82
N THR A 217 22.05 -15.39 1.25
CA THR A 217 21.14 -15.86 2.31
C THR A 217 20.04 -16.73 1.70
N GLU A 218 19.92 -17.96 2.19
CA GLU A 218 18.92 -18.93 1.75
C GLU A 218 18.02 -19.33 2.92
N PHE A 219 16.73 -19.54 2.66
CA PHE A 219 15.77 -20.00 3.66
C PHE A 219 15.72 -21.52 3.69
N VAL A 220 16.41 -22.12 4.66
CA VAL A 220 16.54 -23.56 4.79
C VAL A 220 16.29 -24.01 6.22
N SER A 221 15.78 -25.22 6.38
CA SER A 221 15.65 -25.87 7.69
C SER A 221 16.86 -26.70 8.04
N ARG A 222 17.66 -27.07 7.03
CA ARG A 222 18.89 -27.86 7.16
C ARG A 222 20.05 -27.13 6.53
N TRP A 223 21.19 -27.11 7.23
CA TRP A 223 22.42 -26.51 6.74
C TRP A 223 23.63 -27.17 7.40
N GLY A 224 24.82 -26.93 6.86
CA GLY A 224 26.08 -27.30 7.48
C GLY A 224 26.60 -26.16 8.35
N GLU A 225 26.89 -26.42 9.63
CA GLU A 225 27.61 -25.51 10.52
C GLU A 225 29.09 -25.91 10.60
N GLN A 226 29.98 -24.95 10.39
CA GLN A 226 31.42 -25.17 10.48
C GLN A 226 31.84 -25.39 11.94
N VAL A 227 32.61 -26.45 12.18
CA VAL A 227 33.14 -26.82 13.49
C VAL A 227 34.66 -27.03 13.43
N PRO A 228 35.39 -26.87 14.54
CA PRO A 228 36.78 -27.29 14.63
C PRO A 228 36.94 -28.79 14.32
N ARG A 229 38.10 -29.16 13.75
CA ARG A 229 38.41 -30.56 13.42
C ARG A 229 38.26 -31.47 14.63
N GLU A 230 38.72 -31.03 15.79
CA GLU A 230 38.68 -31.81 17.02
C GLU A 230 37.25 -32.14 17.46
N VAL A 231 36.31 -31.24 17.21
CA VAL A 231 34.88 -31.49 17.49
C VAL A 231 34.30 -32.43 16.44
N PHE A 232 34.64 -32.23 15.17
CA PHE A 232 34.20 -33.10 14.08
C PHE A 232 34.63 -34.55 14.30
N ASP A 233 35.92 -34.76 14.58
CA ASP A 233 36.50 -36.08 14.83
C ASP A 233 35.85 -36.72 16.08
N ARG A 234 35.63 -35.95 17.16
CA ARG A 234 34.94 -36.43 18.36
C ARG A 234 33.52 -36.93 18.06
N LEU A 235 32.74 -36.17 17.30
CA LEU A 235 31.37 -36.54 16.91
C LEU A 235 31.36 -37.75 15.96
N ALA A 236 32.37 -37.88 15.10
CA ALA A 236 32.53 -39.03 14.23
C ALA A 236 32.86 -40.30 15.03
N ASP A 237 33.79 -40.21 15.98
CA ASP A 237 34.18 -41.32 16.85
C ASP A 237 33.02 -41.80 17.74
N ASP A 238 32.24 -40.86 18.29
CA ASP A 238 31.01 -41.13 19.06
C ASP A 238 30.02 -41.98 18.24
N LYS A 239 29.65 -41.49 17.05
CA LYS A 239 28.73 -42.20 16.15
C LYS A 239 29.27 -43.55 15.68
N LEU A 240 30.59 -43.70 15.52
CA LEU A 240 31.21 -44.97 15.12
C LEU A 240 31.18 -46.02 16.25
N ALA A 241 31.13 -45.59 17.51
CA ALA A 241 31.19 -46.49 18.65
C ALA A 241 29.93 -47.36 18.77
N ASP A 242 28.73 -46.78 18.61
CA ASP A 242 27.45 -47.50 18.77
C ASP A 242 26.40 -47.18 17.70
N GLY A 243 26.71 -46.32 16.73
CA GLY A 243 25.80 -45.90 15.66
C GLY A 243 24.88 -44.73 16.02
N VAL A 244 24.98 -44.20 17.24
CA VAL A 244 24.16 -43.10 17.76
C VAL A 244 25.08 -41.92 18.10
N LEU A 245 24.60 -40.70 17.82
CA LEU A 245 25.28 -39.49 18.26
C LEU A 245 24.64 -39.04 19.59
N ASP A 246 25.45 -38.95 20.64
CA ASP A 246 25.00 -38.51 21.96
C ASP A 246 24.94 -36.98 22.03
N GLU A 247 25.98 -36.30 21.56
CA GLU A 247 26.10 -34.82 21.53
C GLU A 247 25.38 -34.20 20.32
N ARG A 248 24.07 -34.45 20.16
CA ARG A 248 23.29 -33.93 19.03
C ARG A 248 22.80 -32.49 19.19
N HIS A 249 22.73 -31.98 20.40
CA HIS A 249 22.13 -30.68 20.66
C HIS A 249 23.11 -29.55 20.31
N PHE A 250 22.85 -28.84 19.22
CA PHE A 250 23.74 -27.79 18.73
C PHE A 250 23.42 -26.42 19.34
N ALA A 251 22.17 -25.98 19.24
CA ALA A 251 21.73 -24.68 19.73
C ALA A 251 20.24 -24.70 20.11
N THR A 252 19.81 -23.74 20.93
CA THR A 252 18.40 -23.51 21.22
C THR A 252 18.08 -22.03 21.15
N LYS A 253 16.88 -21.72 20.66
CA LYS A 253 16.27 -20.42 20.75
C LYS A 253 15.04 -20.52 21.64
N HIS A 254 15.03 -19.83 22.77
CA HIS A 254 13.83 -19.70 23.57
C HIS A 254 12.99 -18.50 23.14
N ARG A 255 11.69 -18.60 23.42
CA ARG A 255 10.79 -17.47 23.28
C ARG A 255 11.25 -16.31 24.16
N GLY A 256 11.28 -15.12 23.58
CA GLY A 256 11.72 -13.89 24.25
C GLY A 256 13.18 -13.54 24.02
N GLU A 257 13.96 -14.43 23.43
CA GLU A 257 15.36 -14.19 23.07
C GLU A 257 15.46 -13.75 21.61
N ARG A 258 16.36 -12.81 21.30
CA ARG A 258 16.61 -12.38 19.91
C ARG A 258 17.50 -13.37 19.18
N ASP A 259 18.57 -13.79 19.84
CA ASP A 259 19.54 -14.74 19.32
C ASP A 259 19.29 -16.14 19.92
N TRP A 260 19.84 -17.16 19.25
CA TRP A 260 19.93 -18.51 19.79
C TRP A 260 21.23 -18.71 20.57
N GLU A 261 21.17 -19.54 21.60
CA GLU A 261 22.34 -19.96 22.38
C GLU A 261 22.94 -21.24 21.79
N ILE A 262 24.25 -21.24 21.54
CA ILE A 262 24.98 -22.46 21.16
C ILE A 262 25.26 -23.26 22.43
N VAL A 263 24.86 -24.53 22.42
CA VAL A 263 25.01 -25.45 23.57
C VAL A 263 26.17 -26.43 23.33
N LEU A 264 26.46 -26.75 22.06
CA LEU A 264 27.54 -27.67 21.72
C LEU A 264 28.90 -27.10 22.15
N ARG A 265 29.68 -27.93 22.85
CA ARG A 265 30.95 -27.53 23.43
C ARG A 265 32.12 -27.74 22.48
N GLY A 266 32.97 -26.73 22.40
CA GLY A 266 34.25 -26.78 21.71
C GLY A 266 35.30 -27.61 22.44
N PRO A 267 36.53 -27.64 21.90
CA PRO A 267 37.66 -28.39 22.49
C PRO A 267 38.08 -27.87 23.88
N ASP A 268 37.85 -26.59 24.14
CA ASP A 268 38.10 -25.89 25.40
C ASP A 268 36.97 -26.04 26.44
N GLY A 269 35.88 -26.73 26.06
CA GLY A 269 34.69 -26.89 26.89
C GLY A 269 33.75 -25.69 26.90
N ALA A 270 34.08 -24.59 26.22
CA ALA A 270 33.19 -23.44 26.04
C ALA A 270 32.19 -23.70 24.89
N PRO A 271 31.05 -22.98 24.83
CA PRO A 271 30.17 -23.00 23.67
C PRO A 271 30.91 -22.68 22.37
N LEU A 272 30.60 -23.40 21.29
CA LEU A 272 31.20 -23.14 20.00
C LEU A 272 30.85 -21.75 19.47
N ALA A 273 31.86 -21.04 18.99
CA ALA A 273 31.67 -19.86 18.17
C ALA A 273 31.22 -20.28 16.77
N ARG A 274 30.20 -19.61 16.22
CA ARG A 274 29.76 -19.86 14.84
C ARG A 274 30.84 -19.38 13.86
N GLN A 275 31.44 -20.31 13.12
CA GLN A 275 32.54 -20.00 12.22
C GLN A 275 32.10 -19.76 10.78
N GLY A 276 31.02 -20.40 10.30
CA GLY A 276 30.52 -20.26 8.93
C GLY A 276 29.46 -21.32 8.60
N GLN A 277 28.65 -21.07 7.56
CA GLN A 277 27.59 -21.97 7.14
C GLN A 277 27.64 -22.29 5.65
N ILE A 278 27.14 -23.47 5.28
CA ILE A 278 26.87 -23.91 3.91
C ILE A 278 25.46 -24.47 3.82
N THR A 279 24.75 -24.25 2.71
CA THR A 279 23.38 -24.76 2.53
C THR A 279 23.28 -25.92 1.54
N HIS A 280 24.38 -26.26 0.88
CA HIS A 280 24.49 -27.38 -0.07
C HIS A 280 25.75 -28.18 0.24
N TRP A 281 25.65 -29.52 0.26
CA TRP A 281 26.77 -30.43 0.57
C TRP A 281 26.74 -31.75 -0.21
N GLU A 282 25.72 -31.97 -1.03
CA GLU A 282 25.63 -33.13 -1.91
C GLU A 282 26.15 -32.75 -3.31
N GLN A 283 27.33 -33.23 -3.66
CA GLN A 283 27.85 -33.30 -5.03
C GLN A 283 28.53 -34.65 -5.26
#